data_AF-A0A852XA10-F1
#
_entry.id   AF-A0A852XA10-F1
#
_cell.length_a   1.000
_cell.length_b   1.000
_cell.length_c   1.000
_cell.angle_alpha   90.00
_cell.angle_beta   90.00
_cell.angle_gamma   90.00
#
_symmetry.space_group_name_H-M   'P 1'
#
loop_
_entity.id
_entity.type
_entity.pdbx_description
1 polymer ?
#
loop_
_entity_poly.entity_id
_entity_poly.type
_entity_poly.pdbx_seq_one_letter_code
_entity_poly.pdbx_strand_id
1 'polypeptide(L)'
;MQSETWAERIRRFAEERSWSGYHSPKNLAMALSVEVAELVEIFQWLETEESAQVMADPERAQAVRDEVADVMTYLLRLVDVLDIDLDAAMADKLAEAEQRYPVGSLPSGLPGSGAGPDGRDRPGDDAPDGDAHDVGTSAPGPLEVLAPVLGVDACRAGWVGALLEPGAPRPRVVVAETLEELLAAAGEQLRIAVAAVDIPIGLPDDGAREADRLARAALPGRSSSVFTTPTRAATVADSYEAANAANREAAGQGISQQAWGITRKIREADALVRVPRDTRIVEAHPELSFATMAGAPMRHAKRAESGAAERLAALAAVGIGSPSVLSGSGYAADDVLDACAVAWTAARVASGRARPLPEEPQVHSDGIPAAIWA
;
A
#
# COMPACT_ATOMS: atom_id res chain seq x y z
N MET A 1 -46.82 -4.39 21.33
CA MET A 1 -45.84 -3.84 22.28
C MET A 1 -44.55 -3.74 21.49
N GLN A 2 -44.16 -2.54 21.05
CA GLN A 2 -42.91 -2.36 20.30
C GLN A 2 -41.77 -2.82 21.23
N SER A 3 -40.95 -3.76 20.78
CA SER A 3 -39.78 -4.19 21.55
C SER A 3 -38.79 -3.03 21.58
N GLU A 4 -38.30 -2.69 22.78
CA GLU A 4 -37.22 -1.70 22.93
C GLU A 4 -35.99 -2.14 22.14
N THR A 5 -35.38 -1.20 21.42
CA THR A 5 -34.13 -1.42 20.68
C THR A 5 -32.91 -1.35 21.61
N TRP A 6 -31.79 -1.96 21.20
CA TRP A 6 -30.56 -1.87 21.99
C TRP A 6 -30.03 -0.44 22.12
N ALA A 7 -30.15 0.39 21.08
CA ALA A 7 -29.76 1.79 21.12
C ALA A 7 -30.54 2.58 22.19
N GLU A 8 -31.86 2.40 22.26
CA GLU A 8 -32.72 3.00 23.30
C GLU A 8 -32.33 2.53 24.70
N ARG A 9 -32.07 1.23 24.87
CA ARG A 9 -31.66 0.64 26.15
C ARG A 9 -30.30 1.17 26.62
N ILE A 10 -29.33 1.32 25.72
CA ILE A 10 -28.00 1.87 26.00
C ILE A 10 -28.09 3.37 26.32
N ARG A 11 -28.88 4.13 25.55
CA ARG A 11 -29.15 5.55 25.80
C ARG A 11 -29.71 5.74 27.22
N ARG A 12 -30.76 5.00 27.57
CA ARG A 12 -31.36 5.05 28.92
C ARG A 12 -30.34 4.69 30.00
N PHE A 13 -29.55 3.63 29.81
CA PHE A 13 -28.52 3.22 30.77
C PHE A 13 -27.52 4.35 31.08
N ALA A 14 -27.09 5.09 30.04
CA ALA A 14 -26.18 6.21 30.16
C ALA A 14 -26.84 7.44 30.83
N GLU A 15 -28.09 7.73 30.48
CA GLU A 15 -28.86 8.85 31.05
C GLU A 15 -29.13 8.65 32.55
N GLU A 16 -29.54 7.44 32.96
CA GLU A 16 -29.77 7.08 34.36
C GLU A 16 -28.53 7.28 35.24
N ARG A 17 -27.33 7.17 34.64
CA ARG A 17 -26.03 7.36 35.31
C ARG A 17 -25.45 8.75 35.12
N SER A 18 -26.19 9.65 34.46
CA SER A 18 -25.71 11.00 34.11
C SER A 18 -24.41 10.99 33.30
N TRP A 19 -24.19 9.95 32.48
CA TRP A 19 -22.97 9.79 31.68
C TRP A 19 -23.01 10.54 30.34
N SER A 20 -24.16 11.11 29.98
CA SER A 20 -24.34 11.85 28.73
C SER A 20 -23.32 12.98 28.54
N GLY A 21 -22.82 13.59 29.62
CA GLY A 21 -21.77 14.61 29.58
C GLY A 21 -20.37 14.10 29.17
N TYR A 22 -20.10 12.79 29.30
CA TYR A 22 -18.85 12.16 28.89
C TYR A 22 -18.91 11.59 27.47
N HIS A 23 -20.12 11.41 26.93
CA HIS A 23 -20.41 10.80 25.63
C HIS A 23 -20.31 11.80 24.46
N SER A 24 -19.19 12.53 24.38
CA SER A 24 -18.89 13.31 23.17
C SER A 24 -18.51 12.36 22.01
N PRO A 25 -18.73 12.72 20.74
CA PRO A 25 -18.35 11.88 19.59
C PRO A 25 -16.89 11.44 19.63
N LYS A 26 -15.98 12.35 20.03
CA LYS A 26 -14.56 12.04 20.20
C LYS A 26 -14.34 10.93 21.23
N ASN A 27 -14.93 11.06 22.42
CA ASN A 27 -14.73 10.10 23.51
C ASN A 27 -15.32 8.73 23.17
N LEU A 28 -16.48 8.71 22.52
CA LEU A 28 -17.12 7.48 22.08
C LEU A 28 -16.32 6.77 20.98
N ALA A 29 -15.76 7.52 20.01
CA ALA A 29 -14.86 6.95 19.01
C ALA A 29 -13.57 6.40 19.63
N MET A 30 -13.02 7.08 20.64
CA MET A 30 -11.86 6.59 21.39
C MET A 30 -12.19 5.31 22.18
N ALA A 31 -13.31 5.27 22.90
CA ALA A 31 -13.75 4.08 23.63
C ALA A 31 -13.97 2.90 22.67
N LEU A 32 -14.67 3.13 21.56
CA LEU A 32 -14.84 2.13 20.50
C LEU A 32 -13.50 1.56 20.01
N SER A 33 -12.47 2.39 19.84
CA SER A 33 -11.16 1.91 19.41
C SER A 33 -10.46 1.02 20.44
N VAL A 34 -10.73 1.24 21.73
CA VAL A 34 -10.21 0.41 22.83
C VAL A 34 -10.88 -0.96 22.80
N GLU A 35 -12.21 -1.03 22.73
CA GLU A 35 -12.92 -2.32 22.68
C GLU A 35 -12.56 -3.14 21.43
N VAL A 36 -12.32 -2.47 20.29
CA VAL A 36 -11.81 -3.16 19.09
C VAL A 36 -10.41 -3.72 19.33
N ALA A 37 -9.55 -3.03 20.09
CA ALA A 37 -8.23 -3.53 20.45
C ALA A 37 -8.34 -4.72 21.42
N GLU A 38 -9.22 -4.67 22.42
CA GLU A 38 -9.49 -5.78 23.34
C GLU A 38 -10.01 -7.01 22.58
N LEU A 39 -10.89 -6.82 21.59
CA LEU A 39 -11.30 -7.89 20.67
C LEU A 39 -10.09 -8.48 19.91
N VAL A 40 -9.21 -7.62 19.37
CA VAL A 40 -8.00 -8.06 18.63
C VAL A 40 -7.05 -8.86 19.53
N GLU A 41 -6.89 -8.49 20.80
CA GLU A 41 -6.01 -9.18 21.75
C GLU A 41 -6.34 -10.67 21.90
N ILE A 42 -7.62 -11.04 21.76
CA ILE A 42 -8.06 -12.44 21.80
C ILE A 42 -7.46 -13.26 20.65
N PHE A 43 -7.26 -12.64 19.48
CA PHE A 43 -6.83 -13.30 18.25
C PHE A 43 -5.35 -13.14 17.94
N GLN A 44 -4.66 -12.17 18.53
CA GLN A 44 -3.34 -11.70 18.08
C GLN A 44 -2.23 -12.78 18.03
N TRP A 45 -2.37 -13.87 18.79
CA TRP A 45 -1.40 -14.97 18.85
C TRP A 45 -1.95 -16.30 18.31
N LEU A 46 -3.13 -16.29 17.68
CA LEU A 46 -3.76 -17.49 17.14
C LEU A 46 -3.34 -17.69 15.69
N GLU A 47 -3.01 -18.93 15.33
CA GLU A 47 -2.88 -19.32 13.94
C GLU A 47 -4.25 -19.33 13.24
N THR A 48 -4.26 -19.35 11.91
CA THR A 48 -5.51 -19.22 11.12
C THR A 48 -6.54 -20.29 11.50
N GLU A 49 -6.13 -21.55 11.59
CA GLU A 49 -7.01 -22.66 11.96
C GLU A 49 -7.52 -22.56 13.41
N GLU A 50 -6.70 -22.03 14.32
CA GLU A 50 -7.07 -21.84 15.73
C GLU A 50 -8.06 -20.68 15.89
N SER A 51 -7.85 -19.58 15.17
CA SER A 51 -8.75 -18.42 15.18
C SER A 51 -10.15 -18.78 14.67
N ALA A 52 -10.24 -19.65 13.66
CA ALA A 52 -11.50 -20.16 13.14
C ALA A 52 -12.27 -21.02 14.17
N GLN A 53 -11.55 -21.59 15.14
CA GLN A 53 -12.11 -22.43 16.21
C GLN A 53 -12.15 -21.71 17.57
N VAL A 54 -11.92 -20.40 17.63
CA VAL A 54 -11.86 -19.62 18.88
C VAL A 54 -13.08 -19.83 19.78
N MET A 55 -14.25 -20.05 19.18
CA MET A 55 -15.52 -20.25 19.88
C MET A 55 -15.69 -21.64 20.52
N ALA A 56 -14.80 -22.60 20.21
CA ALA A 56 -14.81 -23.93 20.80
C ALA A 56 -14.21 -23.95 22.21
N ASP A 57 -13.34 -23.00 22.52
CA ASP A 57 -12.85 -22.74 23.87
C ASP A 57 -13.88 -21.88 24.63
N PRO A 58 -14.49 -22.36 25.73
CA PRO A 58 -15.53 -21.62 26.43
C PRO A 58 -15.09 -20.26 26.98
N GLU A 59 -13.84 -20.12 27.42
CA GLU A 59 -13.32 -18.87 27.99
C GLU A 59 -13.09 -17.84 26.88
N ARG A 60 -12.42 -18.24 25.80
CA ARG A 60 -12.22 -17.36 24.64
C ARG A 60 -13.54 -17.01 23.96
N ALA A 61 -14.46 -17.97 23.85
CA ALA A 61 -15.79 -17.73 23.31
C ALA A 61 -16.57 -16.69 24.13
N GLN A 62 -16.41 -16.69 25.45
CA GLN A 62 -17.04 -15.70 26.30
C GLN A 62 -16.39 -14.32 26.10
N ALA A 63 -15.06 -14.25 26.11
CA ALA A 63 -14.34 -13.01 25.83
C ALA A 63 -14.75 -12.40 24.48
N VAL A 64 -14.81 -13.19 23.40
CA VAL A 64 -15.25 -12.69 22.08
C VAL A 64 -16.66 -12.12 22.13
N ARG A 65 -17.58 -12.75 22.87
CA ARG A 65 -18.96 -12.24 23.00
C ARG A 65 -19.01 -10.92 23.75
N ASP A 66 -18.21 -10.79 24.80
CA ASP A 66 -18.16 -9.58 25.63
C ASP A 66 -17.59 -8.41 24.81
N GLU A 67 -16.43 -8.60 24.16
CA GLU A 67 -15.80 -7.53 23.36
C GLU A 67 -16.63 -7.14 22.14
N VAL A 68 -17.28 -8.10 21.46
CA VAL A 68 -18.20 -7.78 20.36
C VAL A 68 -19.41 -6.97 20.86
N ALA A 69 -19.91 -7.28 22.06
CA ALA A 69 -21.01 -6.53 22.65
C ALA A 69 -20.58 -5.11 23.05
N ASP A 70 -19.36 -4.93 23.53
CA ASP A 70 -18.83 -3.61 23.91
C ASP A 70 -18.52 -2.74 22.69
N VAL A 71 -17.91 -3.31 21.64
CA VAL A 71 -17.80 -2.67 20.32
C VAL A 71 -19.16 -2.19 19.81
N MET A 72 -20.18 -3.06 19.87
CA MET A 72 -21.52 -2.69 19.42
C MET A 72 -22.17 -1.63 20.31
N THR A 73 -21.95 -1.71 21.63
CA THR A 73 -22.44 -0.72 22.59
C THR A 73 -21.95 0.69 22.26
N TYR A 74 -20.64 0.85 22.09
CA TYR A 74 -20.06 2.17 21.80
C TYR A 74 -20.38 2.66 20.39
N LEU A 75 -20.43 1.77 19.39
CA LEU A 75 -20.84 2.14 18.03
C LEU A 75 -22.28 2.65 18.01
N LEU A 76 -23.23 1.92 18.63
CA LEU A 76 -24.61 2.34 18.72
C LEU A 76 -24.76 3.66 19.47
N ARG A 77 -24.00 3.85 20.56
CA ARG A 77 -24.01 5.13 21.29
C ARG A 77 -23.46 6.28 20.45
N LEU A 78 -22.43 6.05 19.65
CA LEU A 78 -21.86 7.05 18.75
C LEU A 78 -22.85 7.45 17.64
N VAL A 79 -23.46 6.46 17.00
CA VAL A 79 -24.54 6.63 16.00
C VAL A 79 -25.67 7.48 16.60
N ASP A 80 -26.11 7.15 17.81
CA ASP A 80 -27.18 7.84 18.53
C ASP A 80 -26.84 9.31 18.83
N VAL A 81 -25.61 9.59 19.28
CA VAL A 81 -25.15 10.96 19.58
C VAL A 81 -24.96 11.80 18.31
N LEU A 82 -24.63 11.17 17.18
CA LEU A 82 -24.46 11.82 15.89
C LEU A 82 -25.74 11.93 15.07
N ASP A 83 -26.85 11.37 15.57
CA ASP A 83 -28.14 11.33 14.87
C ASP A 83 -28.04 10.64 13.50
N ILE A 84 -27.28 9.54 13.44
CA ILE A 84 -27.10 8.74 12.23
C ILE A 84 -28.24 7.72 12.13
N ASP A 85 -28.96 7.74 11.00
CA ASP A 85 -29.83 6.63 10.61
C ASP A 85 -28.96 5.46 10.12
N LEU A 86 -28.71 4.51 11.03
CA LEU A 86 -27.82 3.38 10.76
C LEU A 86 -28.39 2.46 9.68
N ASP A 87 -29.71 2.25 9.66
CA ASP A 87 -30.34 1.36 8.67
C ASP A 87 -30.22 1.96 7.26
N ALA A 88 -30.47 3.26 7.11
CA ALA A 88 -30.28 3.96 5.84
C ALA A 88 -28.80 3.93 5.41
N ALA A 89 -27.87 4.24 6.32
CA ALA A 89 -26.44 4.24 6.03
C ALA A 89 -25.93 2.85 5.59
N MET A 90 -26.43 1.78 6.22
CA MET A 90 -26.11 0.40 5.85
C MET A 90 -26.72 0.00 4.50
N ALA A 91 -27.97 0.41 4.24
CA ALA A 91 -28.64 0.15 2.96
C ALA A 91 -27.90 0.81 1.79
N ASP A 92 -27.52 2.09 1.93
CA ASP A 92 -26.73 2.81 0.92
C ASP A 92 -25.39 2.13 0.70
N LYS A 93 -24.70 1.75 1.78
CA LYS A 93 -23.39 1.08 1.70
C LYS A 93 -23.47 -0.28 1.01
N LEU A 94 -24.52 -1.05 1.28
CA LEU A 94 -24.73 -2.36 0.66
C LEU A 94 -25.09 -2.22 -0.82
N ALA A 95 -25.96 -1.27 -1.18
CA ALA A 95 -26.31 -1.00 -2.58
C ALA A 95 -25.08 -0.59 -3.41
N GLU A 96 -24.17 0.20 -2.84
CA GLU A 96 -22.87 0.48 -3.46
C GLU A 96 -22.00 -0.78 -3.60
N ALA A 97 -21.98 -1.65 -2.59
CA ALA A 97 -21.20 -2.88 -2.60
C ALA A 97 -21.73 -3.89 -3.62
N GLU A 98 -23.04 -4.04 -3.79
CA GLU A 98 -23.67 -4.90 -4.78
C GLU A 98 -23.36 -4.46 -6.22
N GLN A 99 -23.32 -3.14 -6.46
CA GLN A 99 -22.89 -2.59 -7.74
C GLN A 99 -21.40 -2.83 -8.00
N ARG A 100 -20.58 -2.73 -6.95
CA ARG A 100 -19.13 -2.97 -7.01
C ARG A 100 -18.78 -4.45 -7.17
N TYR A 101 -19.61 -5.35 -6.63
CA TYR A 101 -19.38 -6.80 -6.59
C TYR A 101 -20.66 -7.58 -6.99
N PRO A 102 -21.03 -7.59 -8.28
CA PRO A 102 -22.26 -8.26 -8.74
C PRO A 102 -22.20 -9.78 -8.61
N VAL A 103 -23.35 -10.41 -8.32
CA VAL A 103 -23.49 -11.88 -8.23
C VAL A 103 -23.06 -12.54 -9.55
N GLY A 104 -22.20 -13.56 -9.47
CA GLY A 104 -21.62 -14.22 -10.64
C GLY A 104 -20.36 -13.56 -11.18
N SER A 105 -19.98 -12.38 -10.68
CA SER A 105 -18.59 -11.95 -10.67
C SER A 105 -17.96 -12.49 -9.39
N LEU A 106 -17.08 -13.49 -9.51
CA LEU A 106 -16.14 -13.74 -8.44
C LEU A 106 -15.19 -12.54 -8.44
N PRO A 107 -14.97 -11.85 -7.32
CA PRO A 107 -13.73 -11.11 -7.16
C PRO A 107 -12.63 -12.15 -7.38
N SER A 108 -11.82 -11.98 -8.41
CA SER A 108 -10.64 -12.81 -8.61
C SER A 108 -9.74 -12.65 -7.38
N GLY A 109 -9.84 -13.56 -6.41
CA GLY A 109 -9.00 -13.54 -5.20
C GLY A 109 -9.65 -13.79 -3.83
N LEU A 110 -10.91 -14.24 -3.70
CA LEU A 110 -11.39 -14.72 -2.39
C LEU A 110 -10.84 -16.14 -2.10
N PRO A 111 -10.24 -16.40 -0.92
CA PRO A 111 -9.81 -17.75 -0.55
C PRO A 111 -11.04 -18.65 -0.39
N GLY A 112 -11.15 -19.62 -1.30
CA GLY A 112 -12.23 -20.60 -1.29
C GLY A 112 -12.16 -21.51 -0.07
N SER A 113 -13.31 -21.68 0.57
CA SER A 113 -13.58 -22.69 1.59
C SER A 113 -13.03 -24.05 1.17
N GLY A 114 -12.17 -24.63 2.01
CA GLY A 114 -11.69 -26.00 1.85
C GLY A 114 -12.85 -26.99 1.93
N ALA A 115 -13.37 -27.41 0.77
CA ALA A 115 -14.05 -28.68 0.65
C ALA A 115 -12.97 -29.75 0.46
N GLY A 116 -12.78 -30.59 1.49
CA GLY A 116 -11.84 -31.71 1.45
C GLY A 116 -12.17 -32.71 0.33
N PRO A 117 -11.18 -33.48 -0.15
CA PRO A 117 -11.38 -34.39 -1.26
C PRO A 117 -12.05 -35.66 -0.75
N ASP A 118 -13.27 -35.94 -1.22
CA ASP A 118 -13.81 -37.29 -1.18
C ASP A 118 -13.75 -37.87 -2.59
N GLY A 119 -13.11 -39.04 -2.67
CA GLY A 119 -12.68 -39.65 -3.91
C GLY A 119 -13.84 -40.08 -4.81
N ARG A 120 -13.55 -40.12 -6.11
CA ARG A 120 -14.03 -41.19 -6.98
C ARG A 120 -13.22 -41.24 -8.27
N ASP A 121 -12.63 -42.41 -8.48
CA ASP A 121 -11.99 -42.90 -9.70
C ASP A 121 -12.77 -42.57 -10.98
N ARG A 122 -12.04 -42.16 -12.03
CA ARG A 122 -12.20 -42.71 -13.39
C ARG A 122 -10.86 -42.75 -14.15
N PRO A 123 -10.63 -43.76 -15.01
CA PRO A 123 -9.31 -44.11 -15.51
C PRO A 123 -8.98 -43.50 -16.88
N GLY A 124 -7.68 -43.28 -17.10
CA GLY A 124 -6.88 -43.53 -18.31
C GLY A 124 -7.36 -43.00 -19.65
N ASP A 125 -6.60 -42.05 -20.20
CA ASP A 125 -6.13 -42.13 -21.59
C ASP A 125 -4.78 -41.40 -21.73
N ASP A 126 -3.79 -42.13 -22.25
CA ASP A 126 -2.46 -41.66 -22.60
C ASP A 126 -2.49 -40.93 -23.95
N ALA A 127 -1.95 -39.70 -23.99
CA ALA A 127 -1.11 -39.23 -25.10
C ALA A 127 -0.39 -37.91 -24.70
N PRO A 128 0.90 -37.76 -25.03
CA PRO A 128 1.70 -36.59 -24.67
C PRO A 128 1.65 -35.52 -25.77
N ASP A 129 1.64 -34.24 -25.39
CA ASP A 129 2.38 -33.19 -26.12
C ASP A 129 2.21 -31.83 -25.47
N GLY A 130 3.32 -31.08 -25.45
CA GLY A 130 3.29 -29.63 -25.62
C GLY A 130 3.43 -28.80 -24.34
N ASP A 131 4.69 -28.49 -24.01
CA ASP A 131 5.05 -27.28 -23.28
C ASP A 131 4.35 -26.06 -23.88
N ALA A 132 3.46 -25.46 -23.08
CA ALA A 132 3.08 -24.07 -23.22
C ALA A 132 2.94 -23.52 -21.80
N HIS A 133 4.04 -22.93 -21.30
CA HIS A 133 4.00 -22.03 -20.16
C HIS A 133 3.08 -20.85 -20.51
N ASP A 134 1.81 -20.98 -20.13
CA ASP A 134 0.87 -19.88 -20.06
C ASP A 134 1.31 -18.98 -18.89
N VAL A 135 2.14 -17.98 -19.18
CA VAL A 135 2.40 -16.86 -18.28
C VAL A 135 1.19 -15.93 -18.35
N GLY A 136 0.07 -16.41 -17.80
CA GLY A 136 -1.11 -15.61 -17.59
C GLY A 136 -0.80 -14.53 -16.56
N THR A 137 -0.67 -13.29 -17.00
CA THR A 137 -0.67 -12.08 -16.17
C THR A 137 -2.07 -11.89 -15.57
N SER A 138 -2.43 -12.75 -14.62
CA SER A 138 -3.58 -12.50 -13.76
C SER A 138 -3.26 -11.31 -12.85
N ALA A 139 -4.18 -10.34 -12.76
CA ALA A 139 -4.03 -9.23 -11.83
C ALA A 139 -3.76 -9.77 -10.41
N PRO A 140 -2.80 -9.17 -9.67
CA PRO A 140 -2.48 -9.62 -8.33
C PRO A 140 -3.70 -9.53 -7.42
N GLY A 141 -4.00 -10.60 -6.68
CA GLY A 141 -5.08 -10.62 -5.69
C GLY A 141 -4.86 -9.64 -4.53
N PRO A 142 -5.82 -9.54 -3.58
CA PRO A 142 -5.74 -8.59 -2.47
C PRO A 142 -4.40 -8.68 -1.72
N LEU A 143 -3.78 -7.52 -1.49
CA LEU A 143 -2.51 -7.42 -0.80
C LEU A 143 -2.73 -7.66 0.70
N GLU A 144 -2.16 -8.74 1.20
CA GLU A 144 -1.92 -8.89 2.63
C GLU A 144 -0.61 -8.19 3.02
N VAL A 145 -0.71 -7.24 3.96
CA VAL A 145 0.43 -6.51 4.53
C VAL A 145 0.86 -7.25 5.79
N LEU A 146 2.01 -7.93 5.75
CA LEU A 146 2.51 -8.76 6.86
C LEU A 146 3.36 -8.00 7.87
N ALA A 147 3.90 -6.85 7.47
CA ALA A 147 4.71 -5.98 8.30
C ALA A 147 4.56 -4.52 7.84
N PRO A 148 4.83 -3.53 8.71
CA PRO A 148 4.81 -2.14 8.30
C PRO A 148 5.76 -1.87 7.14
N VAL A 149 5.25 -1.22 6.07
CA VAL A 149 6.04 -0.82 4.90
C VAL A 149 5.71 0.60 4.48
N LEU A 150 6.66 1.27 3.84
CA LEU A 150 6.52 2.65 3.40
C LEU A 150 6.73 2.74 1.89
N GLY A 151 5.81 3.42 1.20
CA GLY A 151 6.06 3.92 -0.15
C GLY A 151 6.33 5.40 -0.13
N VAL A 152 7.26 5.87 -0.94
CA VAL A 152 7.74 7.25 -0.89
C VAL A 152 7.82 7.86 -2.28
N ASP A 153 7.33 9.09 -2.41
CA ASP A 153 7.45 9.93 -3.60
C ASP A 153 7.95 11.33 -3.24
N ALA A 154 8.64 11.98 -4.19
CA ALA A 154 9.18 13.32 -4.03
C ALA A 154 8.11 14.39 -4.30
N CYS A 155 7.94 15.34 -3.38
CA CYS A 155 6.96 16.41 -3.51
C CYS A 155 7.56 17.79 -3.21
N ARG A 156 6.77 18.87 -3.36
CA ARG A 156 7.25 20.24 -3.12
C ARG A 156 7.63 20.49 -1.66
N ALA A 157 7.01 19.79 -0.72
CA ALA A 157 7.32 19.84 0.71
C ALA A 157 8.58 19.04 1.09
N GLY A 158 9.16 18.28 0.16
CA GLY A 158 10.26 17.36 0.43
C GLY A 158 9.91 15.97 -0.07
N TRP A 159 9.31 15.17 0.80
CA TRP A 159 8.85 13.82 0.51
C TRP A 159 7.48 13.55 1.11
N VAL A 160 6.66 12.79 0.39
CA VAL A 160 5.41 12.22 0.88
C VAL A 160 5.57 10.71 1.00
N GLY A 161 5.11 10.16 2.11
CA GLY A 161 5.14 8.74 2.42
C GLY A 161 3.72 8.20 2.61
N ALA A 162 3.46 7.03 2.06
CA ALA A 162 2.27 6.22 2.32
C ALA A 162 2.67 5.00 3.15
N LEU A 163 2.32 5.02 4.44
CA LEU A 163 2.59 3.94 5.37
C LEU A 163 1.44 2.93 5.33
N LEU A 164 1.76 1.66 5.07
CA LEU A 164 0.85 0.53 5.18
C LEU A 164 1.21 -0.29 6.42
N GLU A 165 0.20 -0.61 7.22
CA GLU A 165 0.33 -1.37 8.47
C GLU A 165 -0.45 -2.69 8.35
N PRO A 166 -0.02 -3.75 9.05
CA PRO A 166 -0.77 -5.01 9.07
C PRO A 166 -2.23 -4.81 9.49
N GLY A 167 -3.15 -5.46 8.78
CA GLY A 167 -4.59 -5.35 9.03
C GLY A 167 -5.23 -4.00 8.67
N ALA A 168 -4.45 -2.98 8.27
CA ALA A 168 -4.96 -1.67 7.90
C ALA A 168 -5.02 -1.51 6.37
N PRO A 169 -6.21 -1.53 5.75
CA PRO A 169 -6.31 -1.32 4.30
C PRO A 169 -6.01 0.13 3.91
N ARG A 170 -6.13 1.09 4.84
CA ARG A 170 -6.02 2.52 4.56
C ARG A 170 -4.60 3.06 4.80
N PRO A 171 -3.90 3.59 3.79
CA PRO A 171 -2.58 4.19 3.97
C PRO A 171 -2.62 5.42 4.88
N ARG A 172 -1.67 5.50 5.82
CA ARG A 172 -1.39 6.71 6.61
C ARG A 172 -0.37 7.58 5.88
N VAL A 173 -0.76 8.80 5.54
CA VAL A 173 0.12 9.76 4.86
C VAL A 173 1.04 10.45 5.86
N VAL A 174 2.34 10.45 5.57
CA VAL A 174 3.40 11.12 6.34
C VAL A 174 4.15 12.06 5.39
N VAL A 175 4.60 13.22 5.85
CA VAL A 175 5.33 14.20 5.03
C VAL A 175 6.51 14.75 5.83
N ALA A 176 7.66 14.89 5.19
CA ALA A 176 8.85 15.51 5.78
C ALA A 176 9.72 16.19 4.73
N GLU A 177 10.63 17.08 5.15
CA GLU A 177 11.50 17.82 4.24
C GLU A 177 12.58 16.91 3.63
N THR A 178 13.13 16.02 4.45
CA THR A 178 14.17 15.06 4.07
C THR A 178 13.68 13.61 4.16
N LEU A 179 14.33 12.71 3.41
CA LEU A 179 13.96 11.29 3.40
C LEU A 179 14.25 10.63 4.77
N GLU A 180 15.28 11.09 5.47
CA GLU A 180 15.64 10.61 6.80
C GLU A 180 14.57 10.96 7.83
N GLU A 181 14.11 12.21 7.85
CA GLU A 181 13.00 12.64 8.71
C GLU A 181 11.71 11.90 8.39
N LEU A 182 11.44 11.61 7.10
CA LEU A 182 10.26 10.85 6.70
C LEU A 182 10.30 9.43 7.29
N LEU A 183 11.44 8.74 7.16
CA LEU A 183 11.62 7.40 7.73
C LEU A 183 11.52 7.40 9.26
N ALA A 184 12.09 8.41 9.92
CA ALA A 184 12.01 8.57 11.37
C ALA A 184 10.56 8.80 11.83
N ALA A 185 9.82 9.69 11.16
CA ALA A 185 8.42 9.99 11.49
C ALA A 185 7.49 8.80 11.23
N ALA A 186 7.68 8.09 10.11
CA ALA A 186 6.88 6.91 9.81
C ALA A 186 7.20 5.73 10.74
N GLY A 187 8.44 5.65 11.23
CA GLY A 187 8.95 4.58 12.09
C GLY A 187 8.91 4.87 13.60
N GLU A 188 8.34 5.99 14.04
CA GLU A 188 8.39 6.41 15.46
C GLU A 188 7.85 5.34 16.43
N GLN A 189 6.80 4.63 16.01
CA GLN A 189 6.14 3.58 16.81
C GLN A 189 6.19 2.21 16.15
N LEU A 190 6.85 2.09 14.99
CA LEU A 190 6.74 0.94 14.11
C LEU A 190 8.09 0.61 13.48
N ARG A 191 8.40 -0.69 13.38
CA ARG A 191 9.55 -1.15 12.61
C ARG A 191 9.16 -1.29 11.14
N ILE A 192 9.55 -0.33 10.30
CA ILE A 192 9.34 -0.40 8.85
C ILE A 192 10.28 -1.46 8.28
N ALA A 193 9.72 -2.54 7.73
CA ALA A 193 10.49 -3.63 7.15
C ALA A 193 11.11 -3.22 5.80
N VAL A 194 10.31 -2.59 4.93
CA VAL A 194 10.73 -2.12 3.61
C VAL A 194 10.21 -0.71 3.35
N ALA A 195 11.10 0.16 2.85
CA ALA A 195 10.73 1.44 2.27
C ALA A 195 11.06 1.42 0.77
N ALA A 196 10.04 1.46 -0.08
CA ALA A 196 10.25 1.67 -1.51
C ALA A 196 10.17 3.17 -1.83
N VAL A 197 11.02 3.65 -2.72
CA VAL A 197 11.16 5.07 -3.06
C VAL A 197 11.13 5.24 -4.57
N ASP A 198 10.36 6.21 -5.08
CA ASP A 198 10.39 6.61 -6.49
C ASP A 198 11.60 7.50 -6.80
N ILE A 199 12.78 6.91 -6.65
CA ILE A 199 14.06 7.56 -6.95
C ILE A 199 15.11 6.51 -7.32
N PRO A 200 16.01 6.81 -8.26
CA PRO A 200 17.08 5.91 -8.64
C PRO A 200 17.99 5.51 -7.49
N ILE A 201 18.21 4.21 -7.34
CA ILE A 201 19.18 3.60 -6.42
C ILE A 201 20.15 2.75 -7.25
N GLY A 202 21.44 2.78 -6.87
CA GLY A 202 22.53 2.18 -7.66
C GLY A 202 22.81 3.02 -8.91
N LEU A 203 23.59 4.10 -8.72
CA LEU A 203 23.84 5.07 -9.79
C LEU A 203 24.90 4.52 -10.76
N PRO A 204 24.74 4.74 -12.07
CA PRO A 204 25.73 4.30 -13.04
C PRO A 204 26.97 5.19 -12.99
N ASP A 205 28.14 4.59 -13.20
CA ASP A 205 29.38 5.34 -13.41
C ASP A 205 29.44 5.88 -14.85
N ASP A 206 28.92 5.10 -15.81
CA ASP A 206 28.82 5.40 -17.22
C ASP A 206 27.53 4.81 -17.84
N GLY A 207 27.19 5.26 -19.04
CA GLY A 207 26.06 4.72 -19.80
C GLY A 207 24.69 4.87 -19.14
N ALA A 208 23.75 4.00 -19.53
CA ALA A 208 22.40 3.94 -18.96
C ALA A 208 22.24 2.64 -18.16
N ARG A 209 21.44 2.71 -17.09
CA ARG A 209 21.12 1.54 -16.25
C ARG A 209 20.26 0.56 -17.02
N GLU A 210 20.52 -0.73 -16.84
CA GLU A 210 19.64 -1.79 -17.36
C GLU A 210 18.25 -1.73 -16.71
N ALA A 211 18.19 -1.32 -15.44
CA ALA A 211 16.94 -1.08 -14.73
C ALA A 211 16.03 -0.10 -15.48
N ASP A 212 16.56 1.04 -15.92
CA ASP A 212 15.81 2.05 -16.71
C ASP A 212 15.30 1.45 -18.02
N ARG A 213 16.17 0.69 -18.71
CA ARG A 213 15.86 0.09 -20.01
C ARG A 213 14.73 -0.92 -19.90
N LEU A 214 14.78 -1.79 -18.89
CA LEU A 214 13.78 -2.83 -18.65
C LEU A 214 12.45 -2.24 -18.14
N ALA A 215 12.49 -1.27 -17.24
CA ALA A 215 11.28 -0.59 -16.78
C ALA A 215 10.56 0.14 -17.94
N ARG A 216 11.30 0.75 -18.87
CA ARG A 216 10.72 1.32 -20.10
C ARG A 216 10.08 0.28 -21.00
N ALA A 217 10.74 -0.87 -21.18
CA ALA A 217 10.21 -1.96 -22.00
C ALA A 217 8.91 -2.54 -21.41
N ALA A 218 8.79 -2.55 -20.07
CA ALA A 218 7.60 -2.99 -19.35
C ALA A 218 6.42 -1.99 -19.42
N LEU A 219 6.63 -0.77 -19.94
CA LEU A 219 5.63 0.30 -20.01
C LEU A 219 5.34 0.75 -21.46
N PRO A 220 4.75 -0.12 -22.31
CA PRO A 220 4.44 0.25 -23.69
C PRO A 220 3.49 1.45 -23.75
N GLY A 221 3.81 2.44 -24.59
CA GLY A 221 3.05 3.69 -24.70
C GLY A 221 3.26 4.68 -23.54
N ARG A 222 4.00 4.28 -22.49
CA ARG A 222 4.34 5.09 -21.32
C ARG A 222 5.83 5.12 -21.02
N SER A 223 6.69 4.65 -21.91
CA SER A 223 8.16 4.57 -21.69
C SER A 223 8.81 5.91 -21.32
N SER A 224 8.18 7.05 -21.62
CA SER A 224 8.67 8.37 -21.22
C SER A 224 8.46 8.71 -19.74
N SER A 225 7.69 7.93 -18.98
CA SER A 225 7.52 8.13 -17.53
C SER A 225 8.77 7.74 -16.76
N VAL A 226 9.50 6.72 -17.23
CA VAL A 226 10.79 6.31 -16.67
C VAL A 226 11.88 7.22 -17.21
N PHE A 227 12.36 8.14 -16.37
CA PHE A 227 13.46 9.03 -16.73
C PHE A 227 14.80 8.28 -16.79
N THR A 228 15.78 8.84 -17.51
CA THR A 228 17.13 8.25 -17.54
C THR A 228 17.88 8.70 -16.30
N THR A 229 18.39 7.75 -15.53
CA THR A 229 19.16 8.07 -14.32
C THR A 229 20.46 8.78 -14.68
N PRO A 230 20.74 9.95 -14.07
CA PRO A 230 22.03 10.60 -14.21
C PRO A 230 23.17 9.74 -13.68
N THR A 231 24.34 9.85 -14.31
CA THR A 231 25.57 9.26 -13.78
C THR A 231 25.90 9.82 -12.40
N ARG A 232 26.60 9.04 -11.59
CA ARG A 232 27.03 9.46 -10.25
C ARG A 232 27.75 10.79 -10.26
N ALA A 233 28.69 10.99 -11.20
CA ALA A 233 29.43 12.23 -11.36
C ALA A 233 28.51 13.44 -11.60
N ALA A 234 27.44 13.26 -12.38
CA ALA A 234 26.47 14.32 -12.63
C ALA A 234 25.65 14.67 -11.38
N THR A 235 25.33 13.70 -10.52
CA THR A 235 24.51 13.97 -9.32
C THR A 235 25.22 14.81 -8.25
N VAL A 236 26.55 14.78 -8.21
CA VAL A 236 27.37 15.47 -7.21
C VAL A 236 27.97 16.79 -7.71
N ALA A 237 27.71 17.15 -8.97
CA ALA A 237 28.19 18.40 -9.54
C ALA A 237 27.58 19.62 -8.84
N ASP A 238 28.26 20.77 -8.90
CA ASP A 238 27.84 22.00 -8.23
C ASP A 238 26.92 22.89 -9.09
N SER A 239 26.79 22.59 -10.38
CA SER A 239 25.94 23.33 -11.32
C SER A 239 25.37 22.43 -12.40
N TYR A 240 24.29 22.89 -13.04
CA TYR A 240 23.69 22.17 -14.17
C TYR A 240 24.67 22.01 -15.33
N GLU A 241 25.48 23.03 -15.63
CA GLU A 241 26.49 22.98 -16.69
C GLU A 241 27.54 21.91 -16.40
N ALA A 242 28.05 21.86 -15.16
CA ALA A 242 29.00 20.86 -14.73
C ALA A 242 28.39 19.45 -14.75
N ALA A 243 27.15 19.30 -14.28
CA ALA A 243 26.43 18.02 -14.30
C ALA A 243 26.20 17.52 -15.74
N ASN A 244 25.76 18.40 -16.63
CA ASN A 244 25.50 18.08 -18.03
C ASN A 244 26.81 17.74 -18.78
N ALA A 245 27.91 18.42 -18.47
CA ALA A 245 29.22 18.09 -19.02
C ALA A 245 29.69 16.71 -18.55
N ALA A 246 29.68 16.46 -17.24
CA ALA A 246 30.06 15.18 -16.64
C ALA A 246 29.21 14.02 -17.19
N ASN A 247 27.89 14.22 -17.32
CA ASN A 247 27.01 13.19 -17.86
C ASN A 247 27.25 12.90 -19.35
N ARG A 248 27.58 13.93 -20.15
CA ARG A 248 27.93 13.74 -21.57
C ARG A 248 29.22 12.98 -21.73
N GLU A 249 30.21 13.29 -20.90
CA GLU A 249 31.50 12.61 -20.89
C GLU A 249 31.34 11.13 -20.53
N ALA A 250 30.60 10.83 -19.45
CA ALA A 250 30.45 9.47 -18.95
C ALA A 250 29.42 8.62 -19.72
N ALA A 251 28.29 9.20 -20.15
CA ALA A 251 27.17 8.45 -20.74
C ALA A 251 26.85 8.81 -22.19
N GLY A 252 27.62 9.72 -22.82
CA GLY A 252 27.40 10.15 -24.20
C GLY A 252 26.16 11.03 -24.43
N GLN A 253 25.42 11.37 -23.37
CA GLN A 253 24.17 12.14 -23.44
C GLN A 253 24.07 13.18 -22.31
N GLY A 254 23.36 14.28 -22.59
CA GLY A 254 23.12 15.33 -21.60
C GLY A 254 22.08 14.95 -20.55
N ILE A 255 22.08 15.70 -19.45
CA ILE A 255 21.04 15.63 -18.42
C ILE A 255 19.96 16.68 -18.70
N SER A 256 18.69 16.36 -18.48
CA SER A 256 17.59 17.33 -18.58
C SER A 256 17.52 18.20 -17.32
N GLN A 257 16.88 19.38 -17.39
CA GLN A 257 16.64 20.20 -16.19
C GLN A 257 15.79 19.48 -15.14
N GLN A 258 14.85 18.62 -15.57
CA GLN A 258 14.05 17.81 -14.66
C GLN A 258 14.91 16.77 -13.92
N ALA A 259 15.75 16.03 -14.65
CA ALA A 259 16.66 15.05 -14.05
C ALA A 259 17.72 15.72 -13.16
N TRP A 260 18.14 16.95 -13.49
CA TRP A 260 18.97 17.77 -12.62
C TRP A 260 18.24 18.21 -11.35
N GLY A 261 16.98 18.65 -11.45
CA GLY A 261 16.19 19.13 -10.32
C GLY A 261 15.98 18.10 -9.21
N ILE A 262 16.07 16.81 -9.53
CA ILE A 262 15.92 15.70 -8.57
C ILE A 262 17.26 15.17 -8.01
N THR A 263 18.43 15.67 -8.45
CA THR A 263 19.73 15.15 -7.98
C THR A 263 19.92 15.29 -6.48
N ARG A 264 19.38 16.35 -5.86
CA ARG A 264 19.34 16.49 -4.40
C ARG A 264 18.62 15.30 -3.74
N LYS A 265 17.46 14.92 -4.29
CA LYS A 265 16.63 13.82 -3.79
C LYS A 265 17.29 12.46 -4.03
N ILE A 266 17.95 12.28 -5.18
CA ILE A 266 18.81 11.12 -5.46
C ILE A 266 19.92 10.99 -4.40
N ARG A 267 20.60 12.09 -4.06
CA ARG A 267 21.66 12.11 -3.05
C ARG A 267 21.17 11.78 -1.64
N GLU A 268 19.97 12.23 -1.28
CA GLU A 268 19.35 11.84 0.00
C GLU A 268 19.16 10.31 0.07
N ALA A 269 18.60 9.69 -0.98
CA ALA A 269 18.42 8.25 -1.02
C ALA A 269 19.75 7.48 -1.06
N ASP A 270 20.71 7.92 -1.89
CA ASP A 270 22.05 7.32 -2.01
C ASP A 270 22.80 7.34 -0.66
N ALA A 271 22.70 8.44 0.10
CA ALA A 271 23.30 8.52 1.42
C ALA A 271 22.67 7.52 2.41
N LEU A 272 21.35 7.34 2.34
CA LEU A 272 20.64 6.46 3.26
C LEU A 272 20.91 4.98 2.99
N VAL A 273 20.90 4.54 1.72
CA VAL A 273 21.15 3.13 1.37
C VAL A 273 22.56 2.65 1.74
N ARG A 274 23.52 3.56 1.88
CA ARG A 274 24.91 3.25 2.28
C ARG A 274 25.09 2.98 3.77
N VAL A 275 24.14 3.43 4.59
CA VAL A 275 24.23 3.29 6.04
C VAL A 275 23.43 2.05 6.48
N PRO A 276 24.07 1.09 7.19
CA PRO A 276 23.38 -0.06 7.74
C PRO A 276 22.17 0.35 8.59
N ARG A 277 21.03 -0.29 8.34
CA ARG A 277 19.75 0.02 8.98
C ARG A 277 18.83 -1.18 8.93
N ASP A 278 17.86 -1.21 9.85
CA ASP A 278 16.86 -2.27 9.92
C ASP A 278 15.84 -2.21 8.78
N THR A 279 15.56 -1.02 8.24
CA THR A 279 14.65 -0.83 7.12
C THR A 279 15.35 -1.04 5.78
N ARG A 280 14.90 -2.02 5.01
CA ARG A 280 15.40 -2.24 3.65
C ARG A 280 14.84 -1.16 2.72
N ILE A 281 15.73 -0.37 2.11
CA ILE A 281 15.35 0.67 1.14
C ILE A 281 15.53 0.11 -0.28
N VAL A 282 14.52 0.26 -1.13
CA VAL A 282 14.52 -0.21 -2.52
C VAL A 282 13.93 0.84 -3.45
N GLU A 283 14.28 0.78 -4.73
CA GLU A 283 13.69 1.61 -5.78
C GLU A 283 12.44 0.93 -6.33
N ALA A 284 11.36 1.67 -6.51
CA ALA A 284 10.18 1.23 -7.24
C ALA A 284 9.55 2.40 -7.99
N HIS A 285 8.93 2.13 -9.13
CA HIS A 285 8.36 3.16 -10.00
C HIS A 285 6.82 3.11 -9.95
N PRO A 286 6.11 4.23 -9.77
CA PRO A 286 4.66 4.24 -9.59
C PRO A 286 3.92 3.75 -10.82
N GLU A 287 4.27 4.19 -12.03
CA GLU A 287 3.60 3.71 -13.25
C GLU A 287 3.82 2.21 -13.50
N LEU A 288 4.96 1.65 -13.08
CA LEU A 288 5.22 0.22 -13.20
C LEU A 288 4.41 -0.56 -12.15
N SER A 289 4.30 -0.02 -10.94
CA SER A 289 3.46 -0.56 -9.88
C SER A 289 1.98 -0.58 -10.32
N PHE A 290 1.47 0.54 -10.84
CA PHE A 290 0.11 0.63 -11.39
C PHE A 290 -0.11 -0.30 -12.59
N ALA A 291 0.84 -0.38 -13.52
CA ALA A 291 0.75 -1.28 -14.66
C ALA A 291 0.68 -2.75 -14.21
N THR A 292 1.42 -3.10 -13.15
CA THR A 292 1.41 -4.44 -12.58
C THR A 292 0.10 -4.74 -11.85
N MET A 293 -0.45 -3.78 -11.11
CA MET A 293 -1.78 -3.90 -10.48
C MET A 293 -2.90 -4.12 -11.52
N ALA A 294 -2.90 -3.32 -12.58
CA ALA A 294 -3.97 -3.31 -13.58
C ALA A 294 -3.76 -4.31 -14.72
N GLY A 295 -2.59 -4.95 -14.81
CA GLY A 295 -2.18 -5.80 -15.92
C GLY A 295 -1.86 -5.04 -17.22
N ALA A 296 -1.94 -3.70 -17.22
CA ALA A 296 -1.59 -2.84 -18.36
C ALA A 296 -1.30 -1.39 -17.90
N PRO A 297 -0.52 -0.60 -18.66
CA PRO A 297 -0.25 0.80 -18.33
C PRO A 297 -1.51 1.67 -18.23
N MET A 298 -1.47 2.67 -17.33
CA MET A 298 -2.58 3.60 -17.09
C MET A 298 -2.95 4.39 -18.35
N ARG A 299 -4.25 4.52 -18.61
CA ARG A 299 -4.81 5.16 -19.82
C ARG A 299 -4.85 6.67 -19.69
N HIS A 300 -5.17 7.17 -18.50
CA HIS A 300 -5.36 8.59 -18.25
C HIS A 300 -4.14 9.21 -17.58
N ALA A 301 -3.90 10.49 -17.90
CA ALA A 301 -2.80 11.25 -17.31
C ALA A 301 -3.04 11.45 -15.80
N LYS A 302 -2.00 11.34 -14.98
CA LYS A 302 -2.10 11.36 -13.51
C LYS A 302 -2.75 12.62 -12.92
N ARG A 303 -2.64 13.75 -13.62
CA ARG A 303 -3.21 15.05 -13.21
C ARG A 303 -4.66 15.27 -13.64
N ALA A 304 -5.21 14.39 -14.48
CA ALA A 304 -6.61 14.44 -14.83
C ALA A 304 -7.43 13.74 -13.74
N GLU A 305 -8.65 14.23 -13.48
CA GLU A 305 -9.58 13.60 -12.53
C GLU A 305 -9.83 12.12 -12.86
N SER A 306 -9.99 11.80 -14.15
CA SER A 306 -10.10 10.42 -14.63
C SER A 306 -8.86 9.58 -14.36
N GLY A 307 -7.66 10.19 -14.36
CA GLY A 307 -6.41 9.51 -14.03
C GLY A 307 -6.21 9.28 -12.54
N ALA A 308 -6.72 10.18 -11.69
CA ALA A 308 -6.75 9.95 -10.24
C ALA A 308 -7.75 8.84 -9.88
N ALA A 309 -8.94 8.85 -10.49
CA ALA A 309 -9.94 7.80 -10.30
C ALA A 309 -9.45 6.42 -10.77
N GLU A 310 -8.76 6.36 -11.92
CA GLU A 310 -8.15 5.12 -12.44
C GLU A 310 -7.13 4.53 -11.46
N ARG A 311 -6.27 5.36 -10.87
CA ARG A 311 -5.26 4.95 -9.88
C ARG A 311 -5.88 4.50 -8.55
N LEU A 312 -6.89 5.22 -8.07
CA LEU A 312 -7.66 4.82 -6.88
C LEU A 312 -8.36 3.46 -7.08
N ALA A 313 -8.93 3.23 -8.27
CA ALA A 313 -9.53 1.95 -8.59
C ALA A 313 -8.51 0.81 -8.63
N ALA A 314 -7.31 1.05 -9.20
CA ALA A 314 -6.22 0.08 -9.21
C ALA A 314 -5.75 -0.27 -7.78
N LEU A 315 -5.59 0.73 -6.90
CA LEU A 315 -5.25 0.51 -5.49
C LEU A 315 -6.32 -0.29 -4.75
N ALA A 316 -7.60 0.06 -4.95
CA ALA A 316 -8.71 -0.64 -4.32
C ALA A 316 -8.81 -2.10 -4.77
N ALA A 317 -8.54 -2.39 -6.04
CA ALA A 317 -8.54 -3.75 -6.59
C ALA A 317 -7.50 -4.67 -5.92
N VAL A 318 -6.39 -4.09 -5.45
CA VAL A 318 -5.35 -4.83 -4.71
C VAL A 318 -5.49 -4.68 -3.19
N GLY A 319 -6.65 -4.24 -2.69
CA GLY A 319 -6.93 -4.18 -1.25
C GLY A 319 -6.40 -2.94 -0.52
N ILE A 320 -5.86 -1.96 -1.24
CA ILE A 320 -5.44 -0.68 -0.66
C ILE A 320 -6.61 0.31 -0.72
N GLY A 321 -7.14 0.64 0.45
CA GLY A 321 -8.20 1.62 0.64
C GLY A 321 -7.74 3.06 0.34
N SER A 322 -8.71 3.96 0.19
CA SER A 322 -8.44 5.36 -0.11
C SER A 322 -7.60 6.04 1.00
N PRO A 323 -6.51 6.75 0.67
CA PRO A 323 -5.61 7.37 1.64
C PRO A 323 -6.31 8.26 2.69
N SER A 324 -5.66 8.48 3.83
CA SER A 324 -6.18 9.34 4.91
C SER A 324 -6.47 10.77 4.43
N VAL A 325 -5.59 11.30 3.58
CA VAL A 325 -5.64 12.63 2.98
C VAL A 325 -5.07 12.55 1.56
N LEU A 326 -5.68 13.24 0.60
CA LEU A 326 -5.22 13.26 -0.80
C LEU A 326 -4.44 14.53 -1.17
N SER A 327 -4.43 15.56 -0.33
CA SER A 327 -3.68 16.79 -0.63
C SER A 327 -3.42 17.61 0.63
N GLY A 328 -2.34 18.38 0.64
CA GLY A 328 -2.02 19.28 1.75
C GLY A 328 -1.05 20.37 1.34
N SER A 329 -0.43 21.01 2.33
CA SER A 329 0.57 22.05 2.07
C SER A 329 1.82 21.43 1.45
N GLY A 330 2.01 21.61 0.14
CA GLY A 330 3.21 21.19 -0.58
C GLY A 330 3.22 19.76 -1.12
N TYR A 331 2.07 19.09 -1.18
CA TYR A 331 1.87 17.83 -1.90
C TYR A 331 0.44 17.74 -2.46
N ALA A 332 0.29 17.07 -3.59
CA ALA A 332 -0.97 16.91 -4.33
C ALA A 332 -1.40 15.43 -4.37
N ALA A 333 -2.57 15.19 -4.96
CA ALA A 333 -3.15 13.84 -5.04
C ALA A 333 -2.31 12.89 -5.88
N ASP A 334 -1.65 13.38 -6.94
CA ASP A 334 -0.74 12.55 -7.72
C ASP A 334 0.45 12.07 -6.88
N ASP A 335 1.06 12.93 -6.07
CA ASP A 335 2.19 12.55 -5.21
C ASP A 335 1.78 11.47 -4.18
N VAL A 336 0.59 11.60 -3.57
CA VAL A 336 0.08 10.61 -2.60
C VAL A 336 -0.24 9.27 -3.28
N LEU A 337 -0.86 9.30 -4.46
CA LEU A 337 -1.21 8.09 -5.20
C LEU A 337 0.04 7.36 -5.69
N ASP A 338 1.05 8.09 -6.14
CA ASP A 338 2.34 7.53 -6.55
C ASP A 338 3.03 6.88 -5.32
N ALA A 339 3.05 7.55 -4.16
CA ALA A 339 3.54 6.96 -2.91
C ALA A 339 2.77 5.69 -2.50
N CYS A 340 1.44 5.64 -2.68
CA CYS A 340 0.64 4.44 -2.39
C CYS A 340 0.98 3.28 -3.34
N ALA A 341 1.19 3.57 -4.62
CA ALA A 341 1.59 2.56 -5.60
C ALA A 341 2.96 1.96 -5.26
N VAL A 342 3.89 2.82 -4.85
CA VAL A 342 5.22 2.42 -4.39
C VAL A 342 5.14 1.63 -3.06
N ALA A 343 4.21 1.97 -2.16
CA ALA A 343 3.99 1.25 -0.89
C ALA A 343 3.50 -0.19 -1.13
N TRP A 344 2.63 -0.37 -2.12
CA TRP A 344 2.19 -1.70 -2.54
C TRP A 344 3.37 -2.57 -3.01
N THR A 345 4.27 -1.99 -3.80
CA THR A 345 5.49 -2.67 -4.22
C THR A 345 6.39 -2.98 -3.01
N ALA A 346 6.52 -2.07 -2.04
CA ALA A 346 7.25 -2.34 -0.80
C ALA A 346 6.69 -3.55 -0.04
N ALA A 347 5.36 -3.69 0.06
CA ALA A 347 4.71 -4.84 0.68
C ALA A 347 4.99 -6.15 -0.08
N ARG A 348 5.03 -6.10 -1.42
CA ARG A 348 5.40 -7.25 -2.25
C ARG A 348 6.87 -7.61 -2.12
N VAL A 349 7.77 -6.64 -1.94
CA VAL A 349 9.19 -6.89 -1.62
C VAL A 349 9.30 -7.58 -0.26
N ALA A 350 8.59 -7.08 0.76
CA ALA A 350 8.59 -7.65 2.11
C ALA A 350 8.08 -9.11 2.13
N SER A 351 7.12 -9.45 1.27
CA SER A 351 6.54 -10.80 1.14
C SER A 351 7.19 -11.67 0.05
N GLY A 352 8.28 -11.22 -0.58
CA GLY A 352 8.98 -11.98 -1.62
C GLY A 352 8.24 -12.15 -2.95
N ARG A 353 7.16 -11.39 -3.17
CA ARG A 353 6.31 -11.41 -4.37
C ARG A 353 6.71 -10.40 -5.44
N ALA A 354 7.51 -9.39 -5.10
CA ALA A 354 8.04 -8.43 -6.07
C ALA A 354 9.23 -9.03 -6.83
N ARG A 355 9.40 -8.64 -8.09
CA ARG A 355 10.57 -9.01 -8.90
C ARG A 355 11.41 -7.77 -9.23
N PRO A 356 12.74 -7.85 -9.10
CA PRO A 356 13.60 -6.76 -9.53
C PRO A 356 13.74 -6.75 -11.05
N LEU A 357 13.88 -5.56 -11.63
CA LEU A 357 14.30 -5.34 -13.01
C LEU A 357 15.66 -4.64 -13.00
N PRO A 358 16.74 -5.28 -13.48
CA PRO A 358 16.85 -6.69 -13.93
C PRO A 358 16.70 -7.71 -12.78
N GLU A 359 16.45 -8.98 -13.13
CA GLU A 359 16.34 -10.09 -12.16
C GLU A 359 17.64 -10.27 -11.36
N GLU A 360 18.78 -10.08 -12.01
CA GLU A 360 20.09 -9.91 -11.38
C GLU A 360 20.48 -8.43 -11.41
N PRO A 361 20.31 -7.69 -10.29
CA PRO A 361 20.61 -6.27 -10.24
C PRO A 361 22.05 -5.95 -10.69
N GLN A 362 22.20 -4.91 -11.51
CA GLN A 362 23.53 -4.43 -11.87
C GLN A 362 24.22 -3.83 -10.65
N VAL A 363 25.52 -4.07 -10.50
CA VAL A 363 26.32 -3.45 -9.43
C VAL A 363 27.41 -2.62 -10.09
N HIS A 364 27.41 -1.32 -9.80
CA HIS A 364 28.41 -0.37 -10.30
C HIS A 364 29.57 -0.24 -9.28
N SER A 365 30.46 0.74 -9.47
CA SER A 365 31.60 0.95 -8.56
C SER A 365 31.21 1.30 -7.12
N ASP A 366 29.95 1.70 -6.87
CA ASP A 366 29.45 1.97 -5.52
C ASP A 366 29.07 0.73 -4.72
N GLY A 367 29.04 -0.45 -5.35
CA GLY A 367 28.62 -1.68 -4.70
C GLY A 367 27.11 -1.75 -4.37
N ILE A 368 26.30 -0.80 -4.87
CA ILE A 368 24.86 -0.75 -4.60
C ILE A 368 24.13 -1.47 -5.75
N PRO A 369 23.30 -2.48 -5.47
CA PRO A 369 22.47 -3.14 -6.47
C PRO A 369 21.45 -2.17 -7.09
N ALA A 370 21.56 -1.95 -8.41
CA ALA A 370 20.67 -1.12 -9.20
C ALA A 370 19.53 -1.99 -9.78
N ALA A 371 18.32 -1.80 -9.26
CA ALA A 371 17.12 -2.45 -9.77
C ALA A 371 15.84 -1.68 -9.42
N ILE A 372 14.88 -1.68 -10.34
CA ILE A 372 13.51 -1.20 -10.10
C ILE A 372 12.66 -2.41 -9.72
N TRP A 373 12.04 -2.39 -8.54
CA TRP A 373 11.16 -3.45 -8.08
C TRP A 373 9.74 -3.26 -8.62
N ALA A 374 9.10 -4.37 -9.00
CA ALA A 374 7.77 -4.40 -9.61
C ALA A 374 6.90 -5.57 -9.17
#